data_AF-A0A9D9EM90-F1
#
_entry.id   AF-A0A9D9EM90-F1
#
_cell.length_a   1.000
_cell.length_b   1.000
_cell.length_c   1.000
_cell.angle_alpha   90.00
_cell.angle_beta   90.00
_cell.angle_gamma   90.00
#
_symmetry.space_group_name_H-M   'P 1'
#
loop_
_entity.id
_entity.type
_entity.pdbx_description
1 polymer ?
#
loop_
_entity_poly.entity_id
_entity_poly.type
_entity_poly.pdbx_seq_one_letter_code
_entity_poly.pdbx_strand_id
1 'polypeptide(L)'
;MESAQTVIFTRRAFNAIVTETIDKHPIETGGIFLGYVLDNGTWIVVENVAPGFKSTHRSAYFEYDAEFVTYLANVLANQYKGNLQILGLWHRHPGDMDVFSSTDDQTNRNYAADCPYGAVSALVNCDPKWRMTMYHISQRGEYSPAEWYVDEGDIIPEELTALRYPDTGNLPVFDMHGVIPPRQDVPGNTGKDDGSGQDNKPASGTEDADSGNTAPENPDTGIAQDRITGFDKGDLNSPETLPYTFGMAFRDIKTIIRKLMNGRRHAHTDDTQL
;
A
#
# COMPACT_ATOMS: atom_id res chain seq x y z
N MET A 1 -13.34 0.79 -25.66
CA MET A 1 -12.06 0.63 -24.93
C MET A 1 -12.42 0.70 -23.48
N GLU A 2 -12.11 -0.33 -22.70
CA GLU A 2 -12.08 -0.17 -21.24
C GLU A 2 -11.11 0.96 -20.91
N SER A 3 -11.47 1.81 -19.95
CA SER A 3 -10.58 2.82 -19.42
C SER A 3 -9.35 2.15 -18.82
N ALA A 4 -8.16 2.74 -19.03
CA ALA A 4 -6.96 2.29 -18.36
C ALA A 4 -7.18 2.29 -16.84
N GLN A 5 -6.73 1.22 -16.17
CA GLN A 5 -6.80 1.14 -14.72
C GLN A 5 -5.95 2.25 -14.11
N THR A 6 -6.39 2.79 -12.98
CA THR A 6 -5.69 3.88 -12.28
C THR A 6 -5.10 3.38 -10.97
N VAL A 7 -3.81 3.64 -10.74
CA VAL A 7 -3.08 3.30 -9.52
C VAL A 7 -2.62 4.57 -8.81
N ILE A 8 -2.95 4.73 -7.54
CA ILE A 8 -2.66 5.94 -6.77
C ILE A 8 -1.83 5.55 -5.56
N PHE A 9 -0.64 6.10 -5.46
CA PHE A 9 0.31 5.84 -4.38
C PHE A 9 0.21 6.91 -3.30
N THR A 10 0.26 6.51 -2.03
CA THR A 10 0.64 7.45 -0.99
C THR A 10 2.08 7.91 -1.20
N ARG A 11 2.40 9.13 -0.76
CA ARG A 11 3.78 9.64 -0.76
C ARG A 11 4.75 8.69 -0.06
N ARG A 12 4.31 8.05 1.02
CA ARG A 12 5.11 7.11 1.80
C ARG A 12 5.45 5.86 0.98
N ALA A 13 4.45 5.22 0.35
CA ALA A 13 4.66 4.05 -0.49
C ALA A 13 5.59 4.38 -1.67
N PHE A 14 5.35 5.51 -2.35
CA PHE A 14 6.19 5.97 -3.45
C PHE A 14 7.65 6.21 -3.02
N ASN A 15 7.87 6.92 -1.91
CA ASN A 15 9.23 7.17 -1.39
C ASN A 15 9.94 5.87 -1.00
N ALA A 16 9.23 4.88 -0.46
CA ALA A 16 9.82 3.58 -0.14
C ALA A 16 10.32 2.84 -1.40
N ILE A 17 9.60 2.93 -2.53
CA ILE A 17 10.04 2.36 -3.81
C ILE A 17 11.30 3.06 -4.30
N VAL A 18 11.30 4.40 -4.30
CA VAL A 18 12.42 5.21 -4.79
C VAL A 18 13.68 4.96 -3.96
N THR A 19 13.56 4.94 -2.64
CA THR A 19 14.71 4.75 -1.74
C THR A 19 15.31 3.35 -1.84
N GLU A 20 14.48 2.30 -1.94
CA GLU A 20 14.95 0.93 -2.22
C GLU A 20 15.63 0.83 -3.58
N THR A 21 15.07 1.49 -4.59
CA THR A 21 15.66 1.54 -5.95
C THR A 21 17.05 2.17 -5.92
N ILE A 22 17.24 3.27 -5.17
CA ILE A 22 18.53 3.95 -5.04
C ILE A 22 19.53 3.09 -4.26
N ASP A 23 19.11 2.49 -3.14
CA ASP A 23 19.97 1.67 -2.29
C ASP A 23 20.54 0.45 -3.03
N LYS A 24 19.72 -0.15 -3.92
CA LYS A 24 20.11 -1.34 -4.70
C LYS A 24 20.62 -1.03 -6.09
N HIS A 25 20.73 0.23 -6.51
CA HIS A 25 21.27 0.53 -7.82
C HIS A 25 22.74 0.02 -7.93
N PRO A 26 23.16 -0.65 -9.03
CA PRO A 26 22.47 -0.88 -10.30
C PRO A 26 21.87 -2.29 -10.45
N ILE A 27 21.67 -3.05 -9.37
CA ILE A 27 21.15 -4.43 -9.43
C ILE A 27 19.62 -4.48 -9.33
N GLU A 28 19.02 -5.65 -9.53
CA GLU A 28 17.57 -5.81 -9.37
C GLU A 28 17.16 -5.74 -7.89
N THR A 29 15.99 -5.17 -7.67
CA THR A 29 15.27 -5.15 -6.39
C THR A 29 13.78 -5.07 -6.67
N GLY A 30 12.94 -5.01 -5.63
CA GLY A 30 11.51 -4.83 -5.81
C GLY A 30 10.77 -4.71 -4.51
N GLY A 31 9.51 -5.11 -4.51
CA GLY A 31 8.68 -5.06 -3.32
C GLY A 31 7.24 -5.45 -3.63
N ILE A 32 6.43 -5.50 -2.58
CA ILE A 32 5.00 -5.76 -2.69
C ILE A 32 4.19 -4.52 -2.32
N PHE A 33 3.07 -4.34 -3.02
CA PHE A 33 2.13 -3.25 -2.76
C PHE A 33 1.05 -3.69 -1.78
N LEU A 34 0.78 -2.85 -0.78
CA LEU A 34 -0.30 -3.04 0.18
C LEU A 34 -1.30 -1.90 0.09
N GLY A 35 -2.60 -2.21 0.07
CA GLY A 35 -3.62 -1.20 -0.13
C GLY A 35 -5.03 -1.72 -0.35
N TYR A 36 -5.79 -1.00 -1.18
CA TYR A 36 -7.19 -1.28 -1.51
C TYR A 36 -7.45 -1.26 -3.01
N VAL A 37 -8.48 -2.00 -3.44
CA VAL A 37 -9.13 -1.82 -4.74
C VAL A 37 -10.51 -1.23 -4.46
N LEU A 38 -10.80 -0.08 -5.06
CA LEU A 38 -12.09 0.59 -4.90
C LEU A 38 -13.11 0.05 -5.91
N ASP A 39 -14.39 0.23 -5.63
CA ASP A 39 -15.49 -0.26 -6.49
C ASP A 39 -15.46 0.32 -7.91
N ASN A 40 -14.88 1.51 -8.06
CA ASN A 40 -14.68 2.17 -9.35
C ASN A 40 -13.45 1.64 -10.13
N GLY A 41 -12.75 0.63 -9.61
CA GLY A 41 -11.57 0.02 -10.22
C GLY A 41 -10.25 0.72 -9.90
N THR A 42 -10.25 1.78 -9.08
CA THR A 42 -9.03 2.47 -8.69
C THR A 42 -8.25 1.67 -7.64
N TRP A 43 -6.94 1.53 -7.85
CA TRP A 43 -6.02 0.84 -6.95
C TRP A 43 -5.32 1.86 -6.07
N ILE A 44 -5.49 1.76 -4.75
CA ILE A 44 -4.88 2.68 -3.78
C ILE A 44 -3.73 1.95 -3.09
N VAL A 45 -2.49 2.29 -3.43
CA VAL A 45 -1.29 1.72 -2.79
C VAL A 45 -0.92 2.57 -1.57
N VAL A 46 -1.19 2.03 -0.39
CA VAL A 46 -0.98 2.72 0.90
C VAL A 46 0.44 2.51 1.43
N GLU A 47 0.95 1.29 1.33
CA GLU A 47 2.27 0.90 1.83
C GLU A 47 3.03 0.07 0.78
N ASN A 48 4.36 0.10 0.88
CA ASN A 48 5.26 -0.78 0.11
C ASN A 48 6.15 -1.56 1.07
N VAL A 49 6.34 -2.85 0.82
CA VAL A 49 7.26 -3.69 1.58
C VAL A 49 8.42 -4.14 0.68
N ALA A 50 9.61 -3.62 0.98
CA ALA A 50 10.87 -3.98 0.33
C ALA A 50 11.24 -5.46 0.52
N PRO A 51 12.25 -6.01 -0.19
CA PRO A 51 12.50 -7.44 -0.23
C PRO A 51 12.98 -8.06 1.08
N GLY A 52 13.36 -7.23 2.05
CA GLY A 52 13.83 -7.62 3.38
C GLY A 52 15.34 -7.67 3.50
N PHE A 53 15.86 -7.76 4.71
CA PHE A 53 17.31 -7.60 4.96
C PHE A 53 18.15 -8.85 4.66
N LYS A 54 17.52 -10.03 4.51
CA LYS A 54 18.17 -11.26 4.05
C LYS A 54 17.87 -11.59 2.58
N SER A 55 17.35 -10.62 1.82
CA SER A 55 17.11 -10.79 0.40
C SER A 55 18.40 -11.05 -0.37
N THR A 56 18.26 -11.76 -1.49
CA THR A 56 19.36 -11.94 -2.45
C THR A 56 19.11 -11.01 -3.63
N HIS A 57 20.14 -10.29 -4.07
CA HIS A 57 20.07 -9.42 -5.25
C HIS A 57 21.19 -9.75 -6.24
N ARG A 58 20.87 -9.75 -7.53
CA ARG A 58 21.76 -9.99 -8.67
C ARG A 58 21.37 -9.03 -9.80
N SER A 59 22.17 -9.01 -10.86
CA SER A 59 21.96 -8.07 -11.97
C SER A 59 20.62 -8.24 -12.69
N ALA A 60 20.09 -9.47 -12.77
CA ALA A 60 18.86 -9.81 -13.50
C ALA A 60 17.95 -10.74 -12.66
N TYR A 61 18.08 -10.66 -11.33
CA TYR A 61 17.33 -11.51 -10.41
C TYR A 61 17.36 -11.00 -8.96
N PHE A 62 16.27 -11.19 -8.23
CA PHE A 62 16.26 -11.08 -6.76
C PHE A 62 15.28 -12.04 -6.07
N GLU A 63 15.58 -12.37 -4.82
CA GLU A 63 14.75 -13.18 -3.93
C GLU A 63 14.37 -12.41 -2.67
N TYR A 64 13.11 -12.55 -2.26
CA TYR A 64 12.59 -12.01 -1.00
C TYR A 64 13.12 -12.77 0.21
N ASP A 65 13.37 -12.05 1.31
CA ASP A 65 13.26 -12.63 2.66
C ASP A 65 11.79 -12.83 3.00
N ALA A 66 11.24 -13.97 2.59
CA ALA A 66 9.80 -14.23 2.69
C ALA A 66 9.26 -14.18 4.12
N GLU A 67 10.07 -14.57 5.12
CA GLU A 67 9.62 -14.54 6.52
C GLU A 67 9.49 -13.10 7.00
N PHE A 68 10.50 -12.28 6.70
CA PHE A 68 10.47 -10.86 7.02
C PHE A 68 9.32 -10.14 6.30
N VAL A 69 9.18 -10.34 5.00
CA VAL A 69 8.17 -9.67 4.17
C VAL A 69 6.77 -10.07 4.64
N THR A 70 6.54 -11.36 4.92
CA THR A 70 5.26 -11.85 5.46
C THR A 70 4.96 -11.18 6.81
N TYR A 71 5.95 -11.15 7.71
CA TYR A 71 5.77 -10.54 9.03
C TYR A 71 5.45 -9.05 8.92
N LEU A 72 6.29 -8.29 8.20
CA LEU A 72 6.15 -6.85 8.08
C LEU A 72 4.86 -6.46 7.36
N ALA A 73 4.48 -7.16 6.29
CA ALA A 73 3.21 -6.91 5.60
C ALA A 73 2.00 -7.10 6.53
N ASN A 74 2.01 -8.15 7.36
CA ASN A 74 0.97 -8.34 8.36
C ASN A 74 0.98 -7.24 9.42
N VAL A 75 2.14 -6.82 9.90
CA VAL A 75 2.23 -5.72 10.88
C VAL A 75 1.64 -4.44 10.30
N LEU A 76 2.06 -4.04 9.10
CA LEU A 76 1.58 -2.84 8.43
C LEU A 76 0.07 -2.91 8.16
N ALA A 77 -0.43 -4.01 7.59
CA ALA A 77 -1.85 -4.17 7.32
C ALA A 77 -2.73 -3.96 8.58
N ASN A 78 -2.28 -4.47 9.73
CA ASN A 78 -3.00 -4.33 10.99
C ASN A 78 -2.93 -2.94 11.62
N GLN A 79 -2.01 -2.07 11.20
CA GLN A 79 -1.96 -0.69 11.70
C GLN A 79 -3.14 0.15 11.20
N TYR A 80 -3.71 -0.20 10.04
CA TYR A 80 -4.81 0.55 9.40
C TYR A 80 -6.18 0.00 9.79
N LYS A 81 -7.17 0.89 9.89
CA LYS A 81 -8.57 0.51 10.18
C LYS A 81 -9.14 -0.43 9.12
N GLY A 82 -8.92 -0.12 7.84
CA GLY A 82 -9.42 -0.87 6.69
C GLY A 82 -8.73 -2.21 6.40
N ASN A 83 -7.63 -2.53 7.11
CA ASN A 83 -6.82 -3.73 6.92
C ASN A 83 -6.29 -3.91 5.47
N LEU A 84 -5.07 -3.45 5.22
CA LEU A 84 -4.48 -3.45 3.87
C LEU A 84 -4.37 -4.87 3.29
N GLN A 85 -4.60 -4.97 1.98
CA GLN A 85 -4.47 -6.22 1.21
C GLN A 85 -3.26 -6.15 0.28
N ILE A 86 -2.73 -7.29 -0.16
CA ILE A 86 -1.71 -7.28 -1.20
C ILE A 86 -2.36 -6.99 -2.55
N LEU A 87 -1.88 -5.96 -3.24
CA LEU A 87 -2.38 -5.54 -4.55
C LEU A 87 -1.55 -6.08 -5.71
N GLY A 88 -0.29 -6.43 -5.43
CA GLY A 88 0.65 -6.91 -6.42
C GLY A 88 2.09 -6.57 -6.04
N LEU A 89 2.93 -6.30 -7.03
CA LEU A 89 4.37 -6.15 -6.82
C LEU A 89 5.01 -5.10 -7.74
N TRP A 90 6.26 -4.79 -7.49
CA TRP A 90 7.12 -4.12 -8.43
C TRP A 90 8.50 -4.71 -8.40
N HIS A 91 9.26 -4.49 -9.47
CA HIS A 91 10.68 -4.70 -9.45
C HIS A 91 11.43 -3.81 -10.42
N ARG A 92 12.72 -3.69 -10.18
CA ARG A 92 13.65 -2.97 -11.03
C ARG A 92 14.24 -3.92 -12.06
N HIS A 93 14.30 -3.47 -13.31
CA HIS A 93 15.18 -4.07 -14.31
C HIS A 93 16.49 -3.27 -14.46
N PRO A 94 17.60 -3.94 -14.79
CA PRO A 94 18.80 -3.26 -15.27
C PRO A 94 18.54 -2.66 -16.67
N GLY A 95 18.99 -1.43 -16.91
CA GLY A 95 18.90 -0.79 -18.22
C GLY A 95 17.50 -0.31 -18.58
N ASP A 96 17.20 -0.29 -19.89
CA ASP A 96 15.99 0.28 -20.48
C ASP A 96 14.86 -0.74 -20.73
N MET A 97 14.97 -1.96 -20.18
CA MET A 97 13.99 -3.01 -20.41
C MET A 97 12.70 -2.79 -19.60
N ASP A 98 11.65 -2.33 -20.27
CA ASP A 98 10.31 -2.10 -19.69
C ASP A 98 9.33 -3.25 -19.99
N VAL A 99 9.81 -4.48 -20.17
CA VAL A 99 8.97 -5.65 -20.46
C VAL A 99 9.29 -6.77 -19.48
N PHE A 100 8.25 -7.39 -18.91
CA PHE A 100 8.38 -8.51 -18.00
C PHE A 100 9.03 -9.74 -18.65
N SER A 101 9.82 -10.48 -17.87
CA SER A 101 10.32 -11.79 -18.26
C SER A 101 9.22 -12.86 -18.16
N SER A 102 9.45 -14.04 -18.74
CA SER A 102 8.55 -15.20 -18.57
C SER A 102 8.41 -15.64 -17.10
N THR A 103 9.46 -15.44 -16.29
CA THR A 103 9.44 -15.72 -14.85
C THR A 103 8.56 -14.70 -14.10
N ASP A 104 8.58 -13.45 -14.54
CA ASP A 104 7.71 -12.41 -13.99
C ASP A 104 6.26 -12.65 -14.39
N ASP A 105 5.99 -13.12 -15.61
CA ASP A 105 4.65 -13.52 -16.04
C ASP A 105 4.02 -14.56 -15.12
N GLN A 106 4.79 -15.59 -14.74
CA GLN A 106 4.29 -16.60 -13.82
C GLN A 106 4.00 -16.01 -12.44
N THR A 107 4.85 -15.10 -11.98
CA THR A 107 4.69 -14.39 -10.69
C THR A 107 3.44 -13.52 -10.71
N ASN A 108 3.27 -12.68 -11.73
CA ASN A 108 2.12 -11.79 -11.91
C ASN A 108 0.81 -12.57 -12.02
N ARG A 109 0.78 -13.68 -12.78
CA ARG A 109 -0.39 -14.57 -12.85
C ARG A 109 -0.76 -15.17 -11.51
N ASN A 110 0.23 -15.56 -10.70
CA ASN A 110 -0.03 -16.09 -9.36
C ASN A 110 -0.68 -15.04 -8.45
N TYR A 111 -0.27 -13.77 -8.56
CA TYR A 111 -0.92 -12.68 -7.83
C TYR A 111 -2.33 -12.39 -8.33
N ALA A 112 -2.53 -12.36 -9.64
CA ALA A 112 -3.82 -12.01 -10.23
C ALA A 112 -4.88 -13.10 -10.04
N ALA A 113 -4.50 -14.38 -10.02
CA ALA A 113 -5.45 -15.49 -9.96
C ALA A 113 -6.31 -15.50 -8.68
N ASP A 114 -5.71 -15.12 -7.55
CA ASP A 114 -6.34 -15.17 -6.23
C ASP A 114 -7.21 -13.92 -5.93
N CYS A 115 -7.28 -12.94 -6.85
CA CYS A 115 -8.05 -11.69 -6.70
C CYS A 115 -9.03 -11.48 -7.87
N PRO A 116 -10.34 -11.25 -7.63
CA PRO A 116 -11.31 -11.00 -8.71
C PRO A 116 -10.97 -9.81 -9.60
N TYR A 117 -10.31 -8.79 -9.04
CA TYR A 117 -9.86 -7.61 -9.76
C TYR A 117 -8.50 -7.81 -10.45
N GLY A 118 -7.84 -8.95 -10.26
CA GLY A 118 -6.49 -9.21 -10.77
C GLY A 118 -5.40 -8.62 -9.85
N ALA A 119 -4.33 -8.11 -10.44
CA ALA A 119 -3.21 -7.51 -9.71
C ALA A 119 -2.63 -6.32 -10.47
N VAL A 120 -1.83 -5.50 -9.78
CA VAL A 120 -1.01 -4.45 -10.40
C VAL A 120 0.48 -4.80 -10.30
N SER A 121 1.23 -4.54 -11.36
CA SER A 121 2.67 -4.81 -11.40
C SER A 121 3.43 -3.66 -12.02
N ALA A 122 4.53 -3.25 -11.40
CA ALA A 122 5.34 -2.14 -11.89
C ALA A 122 6.78 -2.56 -12.23
N LEU A 123 7.31 -1.97 -13.30
CA LEU A 123 8.73 -2.00 -13.62
C LEU A 123 9.34 -0.64 -13.30
N VAL A 124 10.48 -0.65 -12.63
CA VAL A 124 11.27 0.54 -12.34
C VAL A 124 12.59 0.48 -13.12
N ASN A 125 12.90 1.54 -13.85
CA ASN A 125 14.12 1.67 -14.65
C ASN A 125 14.81 3.00 -14.32
N CYS A 126 16.13 3.09 -14.49
CA CYS A 126 16.92 4.24 -14.04
C CYS A 126 17.89 4.77 -15.12
N ASP A 127 17.42 4.86 -16.36
CA ASP A 127 18.26 5.15 -17.53
C ASP A 127 17.57 6.14 -18.48
N PRO A 128 18.02 7.40 -18.63
CA PRO A 128 18.91 8.16 -17.72
C PRO A 128 18.17 8.75 -16.51
N LYS A 129 16.85 8.60 -16.43
CA LYS A 129 16.00 9.10 -15.34
C LYS A 129 15.24 7.94 -14.73
N TRP A 130 14.84 8.11 -13.47
CA TRP A 130 13.92 7.19 -12.82
C TRP A 130 12.59 7.19 -13.58
N ARG A 131 12.11 5.99 -13.94
CA ARG A 131 10.82 5.77 -14.60
C ARG A 131 10.14 4.58 -13.96
N MET A 132 8.83 4.67 -13.81
CA MET A 132 7.99 3.55 -13.41
C MET A 132 6.92 3.32 -14.46
N THR A 133 6.85 2.08 -14.95
CA THR A 133 5.85 1.62 -15.90
C THR A 133 4.90 0.69 -15.16
N MET A 134 3.61 0.98 -15.19
CA MET A 134 2.59 0.24 -14.43
C MET A 134 1.70 -0.58 -15.36
N TYR A 135 1.38 -1.79 -14.92
CA TYR A 135 0.49 -2.71 -15.62
C TYR A 135 -0.59 -3.21 -14.67
N HIS A 136 -1.80 -3.34 -15.20
CA HIS A 136 -2.83 -4.20 -14.62
C HIS A 136 -2.76 -5.58 -15.27
N ILE A 137 -2.90 -6.61 -14.45
CA ILE A 137 -2.97 -8.00 -14.85
C ILE A 137 -4.34 -8.51 -14.44
N SER A 138 -5.18 -8.83 -15.42
CA SER A 138 -6.50 -9.41 -15.16
C SER A 138 -6.39 -10.74 -14.44
N GLN A 139 -7.48 -11.22 -13.81
CA GLN A 139 -7.50 -12.55 -13.18
C GLN A 139 -7.10 -13.69 -14.15
N ARG A 140 -7.26 -13.47 -15.47
CA ARG A 140 -6.88 -14.42 -16.52
C ARG A 140 -5.40 -14.32 -16.93
N GLY A 141 -4.66 -13.37 -16.37
CA GLY A 141 -3.26 -13.12 -16.69
C GLY A 141 -3.03 -12.23 -17.91
N GLU A 142 -4.05 -11.48 -18.34
CA GLU A 142 -3.95 -10.54 -19.46
C GLU A 142 -3.40 -9.20 -18.97
N TYR A 143 -2.42 -8.65 -19.68
CA TYR A 143 -1.80 -7.38 -19.33
C TYR A 143 -2.48 -6.21 -20.04
N SER A 144 -2.67 -5.13 -19.30
CA SER A 144 -3.02 -3.82 -19.84
C SER A 144 -2.19 -2.73 -19.16
N PRO A 145 -1.79 -1.66 -19.88
CA PRO A 145 -1.17 -0.50 -19.25
C PRO A 145 -2.11 0.11 -18.21
N ALA A 146 -1.54 0.59 -17.11
CA ALA A 146 -2.25 1.33 -16.10
C ALA A 146 -1.59 2.69 -15.89
N GLU A 147 -2.42 3.71 -15.67
CA GLU A 147 -1.97 5.05 -15.30
C GLU A 147 -1.62 5.05 -13.81
N TRP A 148 -0.65 5.87 -13.41
CA TRP A 148 -0.29 5.98 -12.01
C TRP A 148 -0.03 7.42 -11.55
N TYR A 149 -0.36 7.69 -10.29
CA TYR A 149 -0.24 8.99 -9.65
C TYR A 149 0.33 8.86 -8.24
N VAL A 150 1.01 9.90 -7.75
CA VAL A 150 1.33 10.05 -6.33
C VAL A 150 0.35 11.06 -5.76
N ASP A 151 -0.35 10.67 -4.70
CA ASP A 151 -1.25 11.56 -4.00
C ASP A 151 -0.47 12.64 -3.24
N GLU A 152 -0.77 13.91 -3.51
CA GLU A 152 -0.16 15.05 -2.82
C GLU A 152 -0.94 15.46 -1.55
N GLY A 153 -2.01 14.72 -1.22
CA GLY A 153 -2.84 14.89 -0.04
C GLY A 153 -4.29 15.28 -0.34
N ASP A 154 -4.73 15.15 -1.60
CA ASP A 154 -6.03 15.61 -2.06
C ASP A 154 -6.77 14.59 -2.95
N ILE A 155 -6.17 13.42 -3.18
CA ILE A 155 -6.71 12.34 -3.99
C ILE A 155 -7.18 11.17 -3.14
N ILE A 156 -6.37 10.68 -2.18
CA ILE A 156 -6.73 9.51 -1.36
C ILE A 156 -7.61 9.96 -0.19
N PRO A 157 -8.83 9.42 -0.03
CA PRO A 157 -9.66 9.72 1.14
C PRO A 157 -8.97 9.36 2.45
N GLU A 158 -9.08 10.23 3.46
CA GLU A 158 -8.39 10.09 4.75
C GLU A 158 -8.73 8.76 5.45
N GLU A 159 -9.95 8.25 5.30
CA GLU A 159 -10.40 7.00 5.89
C GLU A 159 -9.60 5.77 5.42
N LEU A 160 -9.05 5.79 4.20
CA LEU A 160 -8.26 4.69 3.66
C LEU A 160 -6.88 4.63 4.33
N THR A 161 -6.36 5.78 4.78
CA THR A 161 -5.08 5.88 5.47
C THR A 161 -5.20 5.95 7.00
N ALA A 162 -6.42 5.86 7.53
CA ALA A 162 -6.69 5.98 8.95
C ALA A 162 -6.06 4.83 9.76
N LEU A 163 -5.23 5.19 10.73
CA LEU A 163 -4.61 4.26 11.69
C LEU A 163 -5.61 3.82 12.77
N ARG A 164 -5.44 2.61 13.31
CA ARG A 164 -6.25 2.09 14.43
C ARG A 164 -6.01 2.88 15.72
N TYR A 165 -4.78 3.29 15.95
CA TYR A 165 -4.32 3.97 17.17
C TYR A 165 -3.58 5.26 16.80
N PRO A 166 -4.31 6.31 16.33
CA PRO A 166 -3.69 7.54 15.85
C PRO A 166 -3.08 8.40 16.97
N ASP A 167 -3.56 8.24 18.20
CA ASP A 167 -3.13 8.98 19.37
C ASP A 167 -3.25 8.13 20.64
N THR A 168 -2.78 8.67 21.77
CA THR A 168 -2.80 7.99 23.07
C THR A 168 -4.21 7.75 23.61
N GLY A 169 -5.20 8.52 23.18
CA GLY A 169 -6.61 8.38 23.60
C GLY A 169 -7.30 7.17 22.97
N ASN A 170 -6.78 6.66 21.87
CA ASN A 170 -7.30 5.49 21.17
C ASN A 170 -6.64 4.17 21.58
N LEU A 171 -5.65 4.20 22.50
CA LEU A 171 -4.92 2.99 22.89
C LEU A 171 -5.86 1.93 23.49
N PRO A 172 -5.61 0.64 23.19
CA PRO A 172 -6.36 -0.43 23.82
C PRO A 172 -6.06 -0.48 25.31
N VAL A 173 -7.06 -0.91 26.10
CA VAL A 173 -6.86 -1.18 27.52
C VAL A 173 -6.33 -2.61 27.66
N PHE A 174 -5.39 -2.80 28.58
CA PHE A 174 -4.77 -4.10 28.84
C PHE A 174 -5.10 -4.58 30.25
N ASP A 175 -5.23 -5.90 30.42
CA ASP A 175 -5.17 -6.59 31.71
C ASP A 175 -4.08 -7.67 31.69
N MET A 176 -4.02 -8.48 32.75
CA MET A 176 -3.05 -9.57 32.87
C MET A 176 -3.27 -10.72 31.85
N HIS A 177 -4.37 -10.72 31.12
CA HIS A 177 -4.76 -11.72 30.14
C HIS A 177 -4.70 -11.20 28.69
N GLY A 178 -4.57 -9.89 28.47
CA GLY A 178 -4.32 -9.30 27.16
C GLY A 178 -5.08 -7.99 26.93
N VAL A 179 -5.50 -7.75 25.67
CA VAL A 179 -6.31 -6.59 25.31
C VAL A 179 -7.75 -6.81 25.78
N ILE A 180 -8.27 -5.86 26.54
CA ILE A 180 -9.67 -5.83 26.96
C ILE A 180 -10.50 -5.31 25.78
N PRO A 181 -11.46 -6.10 25.24
CA PRO A 181 -12.33 -5.61 24.18
C PRO A 181 -13.21 -4.47 24.71
N PRO A 182 -13.51 -3.45 23.89
CA PRO A 182 -14.46 -2.40 24.27
C PRO A 182 -15.77 -3.03 24.73
N ARG A 183 -16.36 -2.51 25.81
CA ARG A 183 -17.71 -2.92 26.24
C ARG A 183 -18.66 -2.64 25.07
N GLN A 184 -19.26 -3.69 24.51
CA GLN A 184 -20.40 -3.47 23.62
C GLN A 184 -21.53 -2.94 24.49
N ASP A 185 -21.83 -1.66 24.37
CA ASP A 185 -23.01 -1.09 24.99
C ASP A 185 -24.22 -1.80 24.38
N VAL A 186 -24.81 -2.71 25.16
CA VAL A 186 -26.11 -3.30 24.82
C VAL A 186 -27.12 -2.15 24.92
N PRO A 187 -27.81 -1.77 23.84
CA PRO A 187 -28.82 -0.73 23.92
C PRO A 187 -30.01 -1.28 24.69
N GLY A 188 -30.10 -0.94 25.98
CA GLY A 188 -31.24 -1.30 26.80
C GLY A 188 -30.90 -1.61 28.25
N ASN A 189 -30.54 -0.60 29.03
CA ASN A 189 -31.09 -0.49 30.37
C ASN A 189 -31.10 0.98 30.80
N THR A 190 -32.24 1.64 30.65
CA THR A 190 -32.55 2.90 31.30
C THR A 190 -32.71 2.65 32.80
N GLY A 191 -31.57 2.49 33.48
CA GLY A 191 -31.49 2.67 34.93
C GLY A 191 -31.67 4.16 35.22
N LYS A 192 -32.84 4.52 35.71
CA LYS A 192 -33.06 5.77 36.44
C LYS A 192 -31.99 5.85 37.53
N ASP A 193 -31.20 6.92 37.50
CA ASP A 193 -30.68 7.49 38.74
C ASP A 193 -30.85 9.01 38.67
N ASP A 194 -31.57 9.44 39.68
CA ASP A 194 -32.13 10.71 40.00
C ASP A 194 -31.22 11.38 41.03
N GLY A 195 -30.86 12.64 40.79
CA GLY A 195 -30.45 13.53 41.87
C GLY A 195 -29.15 14.29 41.69
N SER A 196 -29.31 15.55 41.27
CA SER A 196 -28.70 16.76 41.86
C SER A 196 -27.18 16.96 41.84
N GLY A 197 -26.75 18.10 41.28
CA GLY A 197 -25.56 18.80 41.81
C GLY A 197 -24.76 19.68 40.84
N GLN A 198 -25.26 20.89 40.60
CA GLN A 198 -24.53 22.16 40.48
C GLN A 198 -23.39 22.34 39.44
N ASP A 199 -23.69 23.24 38.49
CA ASP A 199 -22.93 24.45 38.14
C ASP A 199 -21.47 24.55 38.60
N ASN A 200 -20.55 24.65 37.62
CA ASN A 200 -19.56 25.73 37.61
C ASN A 200 -18.93 25.92 36.23
N LYS A 201 -19.18 27.09 35.66
CA LYS A 201 -18.40 27.73 34.59
C LYS A 201 -17.26 28.51 35.26
N PRO A 202 -16.10 28.67 34.60
CA PRO A 202 -15.73 30.04 34.25
C PRO A 202 -15.18 30.17 32.82
N ALA A 203 -15.15 31.43 32.39
CA ALA A 203 -14.81 31.89 31.05
C ALA A 203 -13.38 32.44 30.96
N SER A 204 -12.92 32.51 29.70
CA SER A 204 -12.02 33.49 29.07
C SER A 204 -10.55 33.61 29.48
N GLY A 205 -9.70 33.59 28.46
CA GLY A 205 -8.34 34.14 28.44
C GLY A 205 -7.73 34.01 27.04
N THR A 206 -7.55 35.14 26.37
CA THR A 206 -6.98 35.39 25.03
C THR A 206 -5.46 35.50 25.06
N GLU A 207 -4.76 35.20 23.96
CA GLU A 207 -3.83 36.10 23.21
C GLU A 207 -2.83 35.35 22.30
N ASP A 208 -2.33 36.12 21.33
CA ASP A 208 -1.82 35.82 19.98
C ASP A 208 -0.30 35.53 19.83
N ALA A 209 0.08 35.35 18.55
CA ALA A 209 1.38 35.54 17.87
C ALA A 209 2.19 34.26 17.61
N ASP A 210 2.30 33.76 16.37
CA ASP A 210 2.94 34.30 15.15
C ASP A 210 4.49 34.31 15.19
N SER A 211 5.06 33.43 14.37
CA SER A 211 6.30 33.55 13.59
C SER A 211 6.53 32.16 12.96
N GLY A 212 6.52 31.98 11.65
CA GLY A 212 7.31 32.71 10.68
C GLY A 212 8.62 31.96 10.47
N ASN A 213 8.60 30.87 9.69
CA ASN A 213 9.84 30.30 9.17
C ASN A 213 9.64 29.72 7.77
N THR A 214 10.12 30.48 6.79
CA THR A 214 10.26 30.12 5.39
C THR A 214 11.42 29.14 5.23
N ALA A 215 11.15 27.95 4.71
CA ALA A 215 12.16 27.01 4.22
C ALA A 215 12.14 27.00 2.68
N PRO A 216 13.29 26.79 2.04
CA PRO A 216 13.56 27.23 0.67
C PRO A 216 12.93 26.35 -0.40
N GLU A 217 12.59 27.00 -1.52
CA GLU A 217 12.20 26.39 -2.79
C GLU A 217 13.25 25.39 -3.26
N ASN A 218 12.81 24.17 -3.58
CA ASN A 218 13.61 23.15 -4.24
C ASN A 218 13.11 22.98 -5.69
N PRO A 219 14.00 22.77 -6.67
CA PRO A 219 13.72 23.01 -8.07
C PRO A 219 12.98 21.84 -8.73
N ASP A 220 11.90 22.19 -9.43
CA ASP A 220 11.51 21.66 -10.74
C ASP A 220 11.56 20.13 -10.93
N THR A 221 10.60 19.42 -10.34
CA THR A 221 10.22 18.06 -10.76
C THR A 221 9.23 18.13 -11.93
N GLY A 222 9.73 18.49 -13.11
CA GLY A 222 8.97 18.52 -14.37
C GLY A 222 8.62 17.13 -14.90
N ILE A 223 7.77 16.38 -14.19
CA ILE A 223 7.10 15.17 -14.70
C ILE A 223 5.60 15.25 -14.35
N ALA A 224 4.80 15.49 -15.38
CA ALA A 224 3.35 15.22 -15.48
C ALA A 224 2.33 16.14 -14.76
N GLN A 225 2.51 17.46 -14.74
CA GLN A 225 1.44 18.38 -14.27
C GLN A 225 0.32 18.68 -15.31
N ASP A 226 0.50 18.36 -16.60
CA ASP A 226 -0.43 18.82 -17.66
C ASP A 226 -1.55 17.83 -18.06
N ARG A 227 -1.86 16.81 -17.25
CA ARG A 227 -2.95 15.85 -17.56
C ARG A 227 -3.97 15.59 -16.47
N ILE A 228 -4.02 16.41 -15.41
CA ILE A 228 -5.09 16.38 -14.40
C ILE A 228 -6.33 17.11 -14.95
N THR A 229 -6.86 16.67 -16.09
CA THR A 229 -8.14 17.14 -16.63
C THR A 229 -8.96 15.92 -17.02
N GLY A 230 -9.44 15.17 -16.03
CA GLY A 230 -10.28 14.00 -16.30
C GLY A 230 -10.61 13.10 -15.11
N PHE A 231 -9.91 13.21 -13.97
CA PHE A 231 -10.27 12.45 -12.77
C PHE A 231 -11.32 13.24 -11.96
N ASP A 232 -12.58 12.80 -12.00
CA ASP A 232 -13.66 13.39 -11.22
C ASP A 232 -13.60 12.85 -9.78
N LYS A 233 -13.38 13.75 -8.80
CA LYS A 233 -13.36 13.41 -7.36
C LYS A 233 -14.71 12.85 -6.88
N GLY A 234 -15.79 13.02 -7.65
CA GLY A 234 -17.12 12.47 -7.36
C GLY A 234 -17.18 10.95 -7.23
N ASP A 235 -16.27 10.22 -7.89
CA ASP A 235 -16.29 8.75 -7.95
C ASP A 235 -15.66 8.05 -6.74
N LEU A 236 -15.14 8.80 -5.76
CA LEU A 236 -14.50 8.27 -4.54
C LEU A 236 -15.45 8.26 -3.32
N ASN A 237 -16.66 8.82 -3.45
CA ASN A 237 -17.59 8.97 -2.33
C ASN A 237 -18.62 7.82 -2.27
N SER A 238 -18.27 6.73 -1.60
CA SER A 238 -19.21 5.86 -0.85
C SER A 238 -18.47 4.66 -0.24
N PRO A 239 -18.11 4.66 1.05
CA PRO A 239 -17.71 3.46 1.77
C PRO A 239 -18.95 2.76 2.37
N GLU A 240 -20.03 2.61 1.61
CA GLU A 240 -21.10 1.70 2.03
C GLU A 240 -20.70 0.28 1.65
N THR A 241 -20.17 -0.40 2.67
CA THR A 241 -19.63 -1.77 2.68
C THR A 241 -18.15 -1.85 2.32
N LEU A 242 -17.29 -1.85 3.35
CA LEU A 242 -16.02 -2.59 3.29
C LEU A 242 -16.35 -4.06 3.62
N PRO A 243 -16.68 -4.95 2.67
CA PRO A 243 -16.70 -6.35 2.98
C PRO A 243 -15.25 -6.76 3.18
N TYR A 244 -14.90 -7.31 4.33
CA TYR A 244 -14.09 -8.53 4.48
C TYR A 244 -13.73 -8.67 5.94
N THR A 245 -14.31 -9.72 6.51
CA THR A 245 -14.33 -10.04 7.93
C THR A 245 -12.93 -10.27 8.48
N PHE A 246 -12.71 -9.74 9.67
CA PHE A 246 -11.55 -9.96 10.55
C PHE A 246 -11.22 -11.47 10.64
N GLY A 247 -10.26 -11.96 9.84
CA GLY A 247 -9.84 -13.37 9.92
C GLY A 247 -9.12 -14.00 8.72
N MET A 248 -9.25 -13.48 7.49
CA MET A 248 -8.66 -14.14 6.30
C MET A 248 -7.22 -13.71 5.95
N ALA A 249 -6.79 -12.49 6.31
CA ALA A 249 -5.54 -11.91 5.80
C ALA A 249 -4.23 -12.68 6.14
N PHE A 250 -4.15 -13.33 7.30
CA PHE A 250 -2.87 -13.89 7.78
C PHE A 250 -2.42 -15.19 7.11
N ARG A 251 -3.34 -16.05 6.67
CA ARG A 251 -3.00 -17.34 6.05
C ARG A 251 -2.64 -17.19 4.57
N ASP A 252 -3.22 -16.21 3.91
CA ASP A 252 -3.09 -16.06 2.45
C ASP A 252 -1.78 -15.38 2.06
N ILE A 253 -1.33 -14.36 2.80
CA ILE A 253 -0.05 -13.66 2.53
C ILE A 253 1.14 -14.63 2.54
N LYS A 254 1.23 -15.48 3.57
CA LYS A 254 2.32 -16.47 3.70
C LYS A 254 2.29 -17.49 2.56
N THR A 255 1.08 -17.87 2.13
CA THR A 255 0.89 -18.84 1.04
C THR A 255 1.27 -18.21 -0.31
N ILE A 256 0.83 -16.99 -0.56
CA ILE A 256 1.18 -16.20 -1.75
C ILE A 256 2.70 -16.03 -1.83
N ILE A 257 3.34 -15.49 -0.79
CA ILE A 257 4.79 -15.25 -0.78
C ILE A 257 5.59 -16.56 -0.97
N ARG A 258 5.13 -17.68 -0.40
CA ARG A 258 5.77 -19.00 -0.61
C ARG A 258 5.63 -19.52 -2.04
N LYS A 259 4.46 -19.32 -2.69
CA LYS A 259 4.28 -19.68 -4.11
C LYS A 259 5.31 -18.93 -4.97
N LEU A 260 5.60 -17.66 -4.67
CA LEU A 260 6.57 -16.83 -5.39
C LEU A 260 8.01 -17.36 -5.28
N MET A 261 8.44 -17.69 -4.06
CA MET A 261 9.79 -18.23 -3.83
C MET A 261 10.01 -19.58 -4.52
N ASN A 262 8.95 -20.35 -4.76
CA ASN A 262 9.07 -21.64 -5.44
C ASN A 262 9.08 -21.48 -6.96
N GLY A 263 8.36 -20.50 -7.51
CA GLY A 263 8.40 -20.17 -8.94
C GLY A 263 9.76 -19.60 -9.39
N ARG A 264 10.35 -18.71 -8.58
CA ARG A 264 11.63 -18.05 -8.91
C ARG A 264 12.89 -18.91 -8.68
N ARG A 265 12.80 -20.00 -7.89
CA ARG A 265 13.93 -20.93 -7.69
C ARG A 265 14.13 -21.94 -8.82
N HIS A 266 13.07 -22.28 -9.56
CA HIS A 266 13.16 -23.23 -10.67
C HIS A 266 13.65 -22.63 -11.99
N ALA A 267 13.50 -21.32 -12.21
CA ALA A 267 14.03 -20.66 -13.40
C ALA A 267 15.57 -20.57 -13.41
N HIS A 268 16.21 -20.46 -12.23
CA HIS A 268 17.66 -20.31 -12.14
C HIS A 268 18.44 -21.59 -12.45
N THR A 269 17.82 -22.77 -12.41
CA THR A 269 18.49 -24.03 -12.77
C THR A 269 18.63 -24.25 -14.27
N ASP A 270 17.86 -23.53 -15.11
CA ASP A 270 17.86 -23.72 -16.56
C ASP A 270 18.71 -22.67 -17.32
N ASP A 271 18.97 -21.49 -16.75
CA ASP A 271 19.71 -20.40 -17.42
C ASP A 271 21.24 -20.40 -17.19
N THR A 272 21.81 -21.45 -16.60
CA THR A 272 23.28 -21.63 -16.50
C THR A 272 23.93 -22.29 -17.73
N GLN A 273 23.23 -22.38 -18.87
CA GLN A 273 23.80 -22.82 -20.14
C GLN A 273 23.53 -21.83 -21.29
N LEU A 274 24.11 -20.63 -21.23
CA LEU A 274 24.46 -19.84 -22.42
C LEU A 274 25.74 -19.05 -22.17
#